data_AF-A0A924UE59-F1
#
_entry.id   AF-A0A924UE59-F1
#
_cell.length_a   1.000
_cell.length_b   1.000
_cell.length_c   1.000
_cell.angle_alpha   90.00
_cell.angle_beta   90.00
_cell.angle_gamma   90.00
#
_symmetry.space_group_name_H-M   'P 1'
#
loop_
_entity.id
_entity.type
_entity.pdbx_description
1 polymer ?
#
loop_
_entity_poly.entity_id
_entity_poly.type
_entity_poly.pdbx_seq_one_letter_code
_entity_poly.pdbx_strand_id
1 'polypeptide(L)'
;TRRLWIGPLPVRVARMAGFDPNCIAFQLALEDAWARPVLQAAMHHLLGPLKCAAVSFTPVSEVAGYLSVLRTLADPDDIQHAHPNRGPRLGVWDDAAGSHVIFDFTPQFDDYLATLTKKRRGQFRRDVKGLQETFAMTRDDFAPNAAEFDEFVAFHGQQWQATGKGGHFNDWPGSAAFYHDVAAQTAGSAKLVQMDRLSGTGGPLATEFSLMAGHTAHWRLPARRIDPEVDRLSAGKVVFILMFERLIKAGITRIEAGRGDYGYKVDYGGQTIPVHRLIVHRDTGAARLLLKAVLAWAGMLNYLYYRVWFLKLAPRLRQKTGSKPQPLWRSWIRTRL
;
A
#
# COMPACT_ATOMS: atom_id res chain seq x y z
N THR A 1 -5.48 -16.28 -11.29
CA THR A 1 -6.61 -15.55 -11.92
C THR A 1 -7.78 -15.49 -10.95
N ARG A 2 -8.72 -14.54 -11.09
CA ARG A 2 -9.93 -14.45 -10.22
C ARG A 2 -11.19 -14.24 -11.06
N ARG A 3 -12.33 -14.72 -10.56
CA ARG A 3 -13.66 -14.48 -11.15
C ARG A 3 -14.34 -13.33 -10.41
N LEU A 4 -14.62 -12.26 -11.13
CA LEU A 4 -15.42 -11.12 -10.69
C LEU A 4 -16.85 -11.30 -11.18
N TRP A 5 -17.82 -10.82 -10.43
CA TRP A 5 -19.22 -10.86 -10.81
C TRP A 5 -19.73 -9.43 -10.99
N ILE A 6 -20.29 -9.15 -12.16
CA ILE A 6 -20.99 -7.91 -12.49
C ILE A 6 -22.46 -8.28 -12.59
N GLY A 7 -23.19 -8.12 -11.49
CA GLY A 7 -24.50 -8.77 -11.35
C GLY A 7 -24.39 -10.28 -11.65
N PRO A 8 -25.13 -10.82 -12.63
CA PRO A 8 -25.09 -12.24 -12.98
C PRO A 8 -23.93 -12.65 -13.89
N LEU A 9 -23.14 -11.72 -14.43
CA LEU A 9 -22.12 -12.02 -15.43
C LEU A 9 -20.74 -12.27 -14.78
N PRO A 10 -20.17 -13.49 -14.91
CA PRO A 10 -18.83 -13.77 -14.42
C PRO A 10 -17.75 -13.27 -15.41
N VAL A 11 -16.81 -12.47 -14.92
CA VAL A 11 -15.65 -11.97 -15.67
C VAL A 11 -14.36 -12.51 -15.06
N ARG A 12 -13.51 -13.13 -15.87
CA ARG A 12 -12.21 -13.62 -15.44
C ARG A 12 -11.16 -12.52 -15.59
N VAL A 13 -10.55 -12.10 -14.48
CA VAL A 13 -9.50 -11.09 -14.46
C VAL A 13 -8.23 -11.66 -13.83
N ALA A 14 -7.09 -11.45 -14.47
CA ALA A 14 -5.79 -11.73 -13.88
C ALA A 14 -5.28 -10.50 -13.13
N ARG A 15 -4.57 -10.71 -12.01
CA ARG A 15 -4.00 -9.65 -11.18
C ARG A 15 -2.67 -10.14 -10.62
N MET A 16 -1.81 -9.21 -10.24
CA MET A 16 -0.58 -9.53 -9.51
C MET A 16 -0.91 -10.21 -8.18
N ALA A 17 -0.19 -11.29 -7.86
CA ALA A 17 -0.30 -11.97 -6.58
C ALA A 17 0.35 -11.13 -5.46
N GLY A 18 -0.10 -11.31 -4.21
CA GLY A 18 0.42 -10.55 -3.07
C GLY A 18 0.06 -9.05 -3.05
N PHE A 19 -0.69 -8.59 -4.04
CA PHE A 19 -0.96 -7.19 -4.24
C PHE A 19 -2.17 -6.69 -3.41
N ASP A 20 -1.95 -5.68 -2.57
CA ASP A 20 -2.99 -4.98 -1.81
C ASP A 20 -3.41 -3.69 -2.54
N PRO A 21 -4.66 -3.57 -3.01
CA PRO A 21 -5.13 -2.43 -3.80
C PRO A 21 -5.07 -1.06 -3.10
N ASN A 22 -4.73 -1.01 -1.82
CA ASN A 22 -4.74 0.24 -1.04
C ASN A 22 -3.36 0.67 -0.57
N CYS A 23 -2.32 -0.10 -0.84
CA CYS A 23 -1.28 -0.14 0.17
C CYS A 23 0.15 -0.27 -0.36
N ILE A 24 0.39 -1.01 -1.46
CA ILE A 24 1.75 -1.16 -2.00
C ILE A 24 1.70 -1.13 -3.51
N ALA A 25 2.45 -0.22 -4.13
CA ALA A 25 2.71 -0.29 -5.55
C ALA A 25 3.87 -1.28 -5.75
N PHE A 26 3.59 -2.58 -5.60
CA PHE A 26 4.65 -3.58 -5.77
C PHE A 26 5.23 -3.48 -7.18
N GLN A 27 6.54 -3.37 -7.23
CA GLN A 27 7.25 -3.47 -8.50
C GLN A 27 7.41 -4.94 -8.86
N LEU A 28 7.17 -5.27 -10.13
CA LEU A 28 7.56 -6.57 -10.64
C LEU A 28 9.09 -6.62 -10.65
N ALA A 29 9.65 -7.70 -10.11
CA ALA A 29 11.08 -7.98 -10.18
C ALA A 29 11.44 -8.41 -11.62
N LEU A 30 11.46 -7.43 -12.52
CA LEU A 30 11.81 -7.59 -13.93
C LEU A 30 13.01 -6.71 -14.22
N GLU A 31 14.05 -7.30 -14.78
CA GLU A 31 15.12 -6.54 -15.40
C GLU A 31 14.59 -5.83 -16.66
N ASP A 32 15.06 -4.61 -16.91
CA ASP A 32 14.56 -3.76 -18.01
C ASP A 32 14.66 -4.45 -19.37
N ALA A 33 15.75 -5.21 -19.61
CA ALA A 33 15.96 -5.98 -20.83
C ALA A 33 14.89 -7.06 -21.07
N TRP A 34 14.30 -7.60 -20.00
CA TRP A 34 13.33 -8.68 -20.05
C TRP A 34 11.88 -8.21 -19.85
N ALA A 35 11.68 -6.98 -19.40
CA ALA A 35 10.35 -6.45 -19.08
C ALA A 35 9.36 -6.62 -20.25
N ARG A 36 9.73 -6.19 -21.45
CA ARG A 36 8.87 -6.32 -22.65
C ARG A 36 8.57 -7.77 -23.02
N PRO A 37 9.55 -8.63 -23.34
CA PRO A 37 9.26 -9.99 -23.80
C PRO A 37 8.48 -10.80 -22.76
N VAL A 38 8.79 -10.65 -21.46
CA VAL A 38 8.09 -11.35 -20.38
C VAL A 38 6.64 -10.86 -20.25
N LEU A 39 6.41 -9.55 -20.20
CA LEU A 39 5.06 -9.00 -20.07
C LEU A 39 4.21 -9.35 -21.28
N GLN A 40 4.75 -9.25 -22.49
CA GLN A 40 4.04 -9.61 -23.71
C GLN A 40 3.65 -11.10 -23.72
N ALA A 41 4.59 -12.00 -23.41
CA ALA A 41 4.33 -13.43 -23.33
C ALA A 41 3.25 -13.74 -22.26
N ALA A 42 3.35 -13.11 -21.09
CA ALA A 42 2.34 -13.24 -20.04
C ALA A 42 0.97 -12.75 -20.49
N MET A 43 0.87 -11.61 -21.18
CA MET A 43 -0.41 -11.08 -21.67
C MET A 43 -1.03 -12.00 -22.71
N HIS A 44 -0.24 -12.50 -23.67
CA HIS A 44 -0.71 -13.47 -24.67
C HIS A 44 -1.22 -14.75 -24.01
N HIS A 45 -0.50 -15.28 -23.01
CA HIS A 45 -0.92 -16.48 -22.30
C HIS A 45 -2.20 -16.28 -21.47
N LEU A 46 -2.26 -15.18 -20.71
CA LEU A 46 -3.40 -14.84 -19.84
C LEU A 46 -4.66 -14.51 -20.64
N LEU A 47 -4.53 -13.69 -21.69
CA LEU A 47 -5.65 -13.25 -22.50
C LEU A 47 -6.00 -14.28 -23.57
N GLY A 48 -5.07 -15.06 -24.12
CA GLY A 48 -5.37 -16.10 -25.11
C GLY A 48 -5.80 -17.41 -24.46
N PRO A 49 -4.87 -18.36 -24.22
CA PRO A 49 -5.15 -19.68 -23.64
C PRO A 49 -6.00 -19.66 -22.37
N LEU A 50 -5.69 -18.80 -21.40
CA LEU A 50 -6.42 -18.76 -20.13
C LEU A 50 -7.74 -17.98 -20.17
N LYS A 51 -8.04 -17.37 -21.31
CA LYS A 51 -9.28 -16.63 -21.60
C LYS A 51 -9.63 -15.60 -20.52
N CYS A 52 -8.64 -14.91 -19.96
CA CYS A 52 -8.90 -13.75 -19.12
C CYS A 52 -9.48 -12.62 -20.00
N ALA A 53 -10.48 -11.92 -19.47
CA ALA A 53 -11.03 -10.74 -20.12
C ALA A 53 -10.05 -9.56 -20.03
N ALA A 54 -9.30 -9.47 -18.93
CA ALA A 54 -8.33 -8.42 -18.66
C ALA A 54 -7.24 -8.89 -17.68
N VAL A 55 -6.13 -8.18 -17.67
CA VAL A 55 -5.03 -8.29 -16.71
C VAL A 55 -4.82 -6.93 -16.04
N SER A 56 -5.07 -6.84 -14.73
CA SER A 56 -4.94 -5.59 -13.96
C SER A 56 -3.62 -5.56 -13.19
N PHE A 57 -2.89 -4.46 -13.37
CA PHE A 57 -1.66 -4.09 -12.65
C PHE A 57 -1.92 -3.01 -11.60
N THR A 58 -3.19 -2.72 -11.28
CA THR A 58 -3.59 -1.55 -10.49
C THR A 58 -3.53 -1.75 -8.97
N PRO A 59 -3.10 -0.71 -8.22
CA PRO A 59 -2.37 0.47 -8.70
C PRO A 59 -0.93 0.19 -9.13
N VAL A 60 -0.49 0.92 -10.15
CA VAL A 60 0.91 1.00 -10.58
C VAL A 60 1.42 2.42 -10.32
N SER A 61 2.62 2.56 -9.75
CA SER A 61 3.25 3.86 -9.54
C SER A 61 3.79 4.42 -10.86
N GLU A 62 3.78 5.75 -11.04
CA GLU A 62 4.44 6.41 -12.19
C GLU A 62 5.93 6.06 -12.28
N VAL A 63 6.59 5.80 -11.13
CA VAL A 63 8.02 5.45 -11.10
C VAL A 63 8.29 3.95 -11.24
N ALA A 64 7.27 3.15 -11.59
CA ALA A 64 7.47 1.73 -11.86
C ALA A 64 8.15 1.52 -13.22
N GLY A 65 9.31 0.84 -13.24
CA GLY A 65 10.12 0.66 -14.46
C GLY A 65 9.38 -0.01 -15.63
N TYR A 66 8.36 -0.83 -15.35
CA TYR A 66 7.57 -1.52 -16.38
C TYR A 66 6.35 -0.73 -16.89
N LEU A 67 6.06 0.46 -16.36
CA LEU A 67 4.86 1.23 -16.76
C LEU A 67 4.91 1.65 -18.23
N SER A 68 6.05 2.19 -18.69
CA SER A 68 6.26 2.61 -20.08
C SER A 68 6.14 1.42 -21.05
N VAL A 69 6.65 0.26 -20.65
CA VAL A 69 6.53 -0.99 -21.41
C VAL A 69 5.06 -1.37 -21.55
N LEU A 70 4.28 -1.38 -20.46
CA LEU A 70 2.86 -1.73 -20.53
C LEU A 70 2.05 -0.74 -21.39
N ARG A 71 2.33 0.56 -21.35
CA ARG A 71 1.69 1.57 -22.21
C ARG A 71 1.94 1.31 -23.70
N THR A 72 3.17 0.92 -24.03
CA THR A 72 3.59 0.68 -25.42
C THR A 72 3.22 -0.72 -25.93
N LEU A 73 2.74 -1.64 -25.08
CA LEU A 73 2.24 -2.95 -25.54
C LEU A 73 1.01 -2.88 -26.45
N ALA A 74 0.30 -1.74 -26.46
CA ALA A 74 -0.86 -1.50 -27.31
C ALA A 74 -0.55 -0.59 -28.52
N ASP A 75 0.71 -0.19 -28.69
CA ASP A 75 1.10 0.72 -29.78
C ASP A 75 1.03 0.01 -31.14
N PRO A 76 0.14 0.41 -32.06
CA PRO A 76 0.01 -0.23 -33.37
C PRO A 76 1.26 -0.04 -34.25
N ASP A 77 2.08 0.98 -33.99
CA ASP A 77 3.26 1.35 -34.79
C ASP A 77 4.56 0.71 -34.26
N ASP A 78 4.51 -0.01 -33.12
CA ASP A 78 5.67 -0.73 -32.61
C ASP A 78 6.04 -1.85 -33.61
N ILE A 79 7.19 -1.68 -34.26
CA ILE A 79 7.74 -2.48 -35.39
C ILE A 79 7.73 -3.99 -35.11
N GLN A 80 7.73 -4.40 -33.84
CA GLN A 80 7.62 -5.80 -33.48
C GLN A 80 6.22 -6.41 -33.74
N HIS A 81 5.18 -5.61 -34.02
CA HIS A 81 3.82 -6.07 -34.33
C HIS A 81 3.68 -6.82 -35.66
N ALA A 82 4.69 -6.81 -36.53
CA ALA A 82 4.63 -7.40 -37.87
C ALA A 82 4.83 -8.93 -37.93
N HIS A 83 5.02 -9.64 -36.80
CA HIS A 83 5.26 -11.09 -36.85
C HIS A 83 3.95 -11.93 -36.96
N PRO A 84 3.86 -12.87 -37.93
CA PRO A 84 2.61 -13.57 -38.31
C PRO A 84 2.08 -14.62 -37.31
N ASN A 85 2.83 -14.98 -36.26
CA ASN A 85 2.41 -15.94 -35.22
C ASN A 85 1.99 -15.26 -33.90
N ARG A 86 1.70 -13.95 -33.89
CA ARG A 86 1.45 -13.24 -32.64
C ARG A 86 0.01 -13.39 -32.15
N GLY A 87 -0.11 -13.46 -30.82
CA GLY A 87 -1.37 -13.61 -30.09
C GLY A 87 -2.35 -12.44 -30.29
N PRO A 88 -3.39 -12.32 -29.45
CA PRO A 88 -4.40 -11.29 -29.64
C PRO A 88 -3.78 -9.88 -29.58
N ARG A 89 -4.22 -8.97 -30.46
CA ARG A 89 -3.93 -7.54 -30.33
C ARG A 89 -4.32 -7.06 -28.92
N LEU A 90 -3.53 -6.18 -28.34
CA LEU A 90 -3.68 -5.73 -26.97
C LEU A 90 -4.17 -4.27 -26.94
N GLY A 91 -5.04 -3.98 -25.98
CA GLY A 91 -5.46 -2.62 -25.63
C GLY A 91 -5.09 -2.34 -24.18
N VAL A 92 -4.80 -1.09 -23.87
CA VAL A 92 -4.44 -0.63 -22.53
C VAL A 92 -5.45 0.40 -22.07
N TRP A 93 -6.03 0.18 -20.90
CA TRP A 93 -6.75 1.20 -20.15
C TRP A 93 -5.81 1.77 -19.11
N ASP A 94 -5.55 3.07 -19.21
CA ASP A 94 -4.69 3.81 -18.28
C ASP A 94 -5.43 5.06 -17.81
N ASP A 95 -5.67 5.18 -16.51
CA ASP A 95 -6.13 6.43 -15.91
C ASP A 95 -5.55 6.68 -14.51
N ALA A 96 -5.50 7.96 -14.15
CA ALA A 96 -5.03 8.37 -12.84
C ALA A 96 -5.92 7.79 -11.72
N ALA A 97 -5.30 7.13 -10.76
CA ALA A 97 -5.94 6.48 -9.62
C ALA A 97 -5.51 7.11 -8.28
N GLY A 98 -5.03 8.36 -8.29
CA GLY A 98 -4.60 9.09 -7.09
C GLY A 98 -3.07 9.13 -6.98
N SER A 99 -2.55 9.11 -5.75
CA SER A 99 -1.12 9.19 -5.49
C SER A 99 -0.69 8.31 -4.31
N HIS A 100 0.61 8.08 -4.23
CA HIS A 100 1.29 7.57 -3.04
C HIS A 100 2.48 8.48 -2.70
N VAL A 101 3.01 8.35 -1.49
CA VAL A 101 4.19 9.13 -1.08
C VAL A 101 5.41 8.22 -1.03
N ILE A 102 6.51 8.69 -1.61
CA ILE A 102 7.82 8.04 -1.49
C ILE A 102 8.79 8.96 -0.74
N PHE A 103 9.77 8.36 -0.07
CA PHE A 103 10.92 9.07 0.48
C PHE A 103 12.17 8.47 -0.14
N ASP A 104 12.94 9.28 -0.83
CA ASP A 104 14.27 8.90 -1.31
C ASP A 104 15.31 9.45 -0.34
N PHE A 105 16.25 8.59 0.04
CA PHE A 105 17.23 8.92 1.05
C PHE A 105 18.62 9.16 0.47
N THR A 106 19.27 10.13 1.09
CA THR A 106 20.73 10.28 1.05
C THR A 106 21.40 9.20 1.91
N PRO A 107 22.67 8.87 1.66
CA PRO A 107 23.39 7.85 2.44
C PRO A 107 23.55 8.17 3.94
N GLN A 108 23.44 9.45 4.33
CA GLN A 108 23.55 9.88 5.72
C GLN A 108 22.24 10.49 6.22
N PHE A 109 21.91 10.22 7.48
CA PHE A 109 20.69 10.73 8.12
C PHE A 109 20.73 12.24 8.35
N ASP A 110 21.90 12.80 8.65
CA ASP A 110 22.05 14.25 8.83
C ASP A 110 21.79 15.02 7.54
N ASP A 111 22.17 14.46 6.38
CA ASP A 111 21.85 15.00 5.06
C ASP A 111 20.33 15.02 4.84
N TYR A 112 19.63 13.94 5.20
CA TYR A 112 18.17 13.90 5.18
C TYR A 112 17.57 15.00 6.08
N LEU A 113 18.02 15.13 7.33
CA LEU A 113 17.53 16.17 8.24
C LEU A 113 17.80 17.58 7.70
N ALA A 114 18.91 17.78 6.98
CA ALA A 114 19.23 19.05 6.35
C ALA A 114 18.21 19.46 5.28
N THR A 115 17.59 18.49 4.58
CA THR A 115 16.50 18.76 3.61
C THR A 115 15.23 19.32 4.26
N LEU A 116 15.01 19.07 5.54
CA LEU A 116 13.84 19.57 6.26
C LEU A 116 13.94 21.07 6.56
N THR A 117 12.82 21.72 6.87
CA THR A 117 12.87 23.12 7.32
C THR A 117 13.46 23.24 8.74
N LYS A 118 14.09 24.38 9.06
CA LYS A 118 14.63 24.67 10.42
C LYS A 118 13.56 24.47 11.50
N LYS A 119 12.31 24.87 11.22
CA LYS A 119 11.16 24.68 12.13
C LYS A 119 10.89 23.20 12.40
N ARG A 120 10.86 22.36 11.36
CA ARG A 120 10.59 20.92 11.49
C ARG A 120 11.71 20.20 12.24
N ARG A 121 12.98 20.49 11.93
CA ARG A 121 14.13 19.97 12.70
C ARG A 121 14.06 20.35 14.19
N GLY A 122 13.78 21.62 14.47
CA GLY A 122 13.67 22.12 15.84
C GLY A 122 12.51 21.45 16.60
N GLN A 123 11.38 21.23 15.94
CA GLN A 123 10.24 20.51 16.52
C GLN A 123 10.60 19.06 16.86
N PHE A 124 11.18 18.32 15.89
CA PHE A 124 11.60 16.94 16.11
C PHE A 124 12.54 16.79 17.31
N ARG A 125 13.57 17.65 17.42
CA ARG A 125 14.51 17.60 18.56
C ARG A 125 13.84 17.88 19.90
N ARG A 126 12.91 18.83 19.95
CA ARG A 126 12.14 19.14 21.18
C ARG A 126 11.22 17.98 21.55
N ASP A 127 10.56 17.37 20.58
CA ASP A 127 9.66 16.24 20.80
C ASP A 127 10.41 15.01 21.30
N VAL A 128 11.56 14.67 20.69
CA VAL A 128 12.45 13.61 21.17
C VAL A 128 12.86 13.86 22.62
N LYS A 129 13.37 15.06 22.92
CA LYS A 129 13.78 15.44 24.28
C LYS A 129 12.62 15.34 25.26
N GLY A 130 11.45 15.87 24.89
CA GLY A 130 10.25 15.83 25.74
C GLY A 130 9.79 14.40 26.02
N LEU A 131 9.84 13.50 25.03
CA LEU A 131 9.50 12.08 25.22
C LEU A 131 10.50 11.38 26.15
N GLN A 132 11.80 11.69 26.02
CA GLN A 132 12.84 11.18 26.91
C GLN A 132 12.63 11.64 28.36
N GLU A 133 12.37 12.93 28.56
CA GLU A 133 12.19 13.50 29.90
C GLU A 133 10.86 13.10 30.57
N THR A 134 9.77 13.02 29.80
CA THR A 134 8.42 12.76 30.34
C THR A 134 8.14 11.27 30.49
N PHE A 135 8.61 10.45 29.54
CA PHE A 135 8.25 9.03 29.45
C PHE A 135 9.45 8.09 29.57
N ALA A 136 10.65 8.57 29.89
CA ALA A 136 11.87 7.75 29.87
C ALA A 136 12.01 6.95 28.55
N MET A 137 11.73 7.64 27.44
CA MET A 137 11.58 6.99 26.12
C MET A 137 12.81 6.17 25.73
N THR A 138 12.59 4.91 25.37
CA THR A 138 13.54 4.02 24.71
C THR A 138 13.10 3.71 23.28
N ARG A 139 14.02 3.21 22.47
CA ARG A 139 13.79 2.82 21.09
C ARG A 139 14.26 1.39 20.87
N ASP A 140 13.39 0.60 20.24
CA ASP A 140 13.71 -0.74 19.77
C ASP A 140 13.44 -0.84 18.26
N ASP A 141 14.23 -1.65 17.56
CA ASP A 141 13.90 -2.13 16.23
C ASP A 141 14.11 -3.64 16.17
N PHE A 142 13.15 -4.35 15.58
CA PHE A 142 13.14 -5.81 15.61
C PHE A 142 12.32 -6.40 14.48
N ALA A 143 12.64 -7.64 14.14
CA ALA A 143 11.81 -8.48 13.28
C ALA A 143 10.82 -9.24 14.18
N PRO A 144 9.52 -8.87 14.21
CA PRO A 144 8.55 -9.43 15.13
C PRO A 144 8.34 -10.92 14.87
N ASN A 145 8.18 -11.68 15.94
CA ASN A 145 7.52 -12.97 15.89
C ASN A 145 5.98 -12.79 15.84
N ALA A 146 5.25 -13.90 15.78
CA ALA A 146 3.79 -13.89 15.69
C ALA A 146 3.09 -13.19 16.87
N ALA A 147 3.54 -13.44 18.10
CA ALA A 147 2.95 -12.84 19.30
C ALA A 147 3.21 -11.33 19.35
N GLU A 148 4.42 -10.89 19.04
CA GLU A 148 4.76 -9.47 18.95
C GLU A 148 3.97 -8.76 17.84
N PHE A 149 3.67 -9.45 16.75
CA PHE A 149 2.80 -8.93 15.71
C PHE A 149 1.34 -8.80 16.19
N ASP A 150 0.84 -9.77 16.94
CA ASP A 150 -0.51 -9.70 17.53
C ASP A 150 -0.64 -8.56 18.55
N GLU A 151 0.41 -8.28 19.33
CA GLU A 151 0.48 -7.10 20.19
C GLU A 151 0.38 -5.81 19.37
N PHE A 152 1.08 -5.72 18.24
CA PHE A 152 0.95 -4.59 17.31
C PHE A 152 -0.47 -4.48 16.73
N VAL A 153 -1.11 -5.59 16.36
CA VAL A 153 -2.50 -5.61 15.88
C VAL A 153 -3.44 -5.05 16.94
N ALA A 154 -3.30 -5.48 18.19
CA ALA A 154 -4.07 -4.97 19.31
C ALA A 154 -3.84 -3.47 19.53
N PHE A 155 -2.58 -3.04 19.54
CA PHE A 155 -2.20 -1.64 19.73
C PHE A 155 -2.75 -0.73 18.60
N HIS A 156 -2.63 -1.18 17.36
CA HIS A 156 -3.21 -0.49 16.20
C HIS A 156 -4.74 -0.44 16.29
N GLY A 157 -5.36 -1.54 16.72
CA GLY A 157 -6.81 -1.65 16.90
C GLY A 157 -7.35 -0.63 17.91
N GLN A 158 -6.69 -0.48 19.07
CA GLN A 158 -7.08 0.49 20.10
C GLN A 158 -7.15 1.92 19.53
N GLN A 159 -6.10 2.34 18.79
CA GLN A 159 -6.04 3.65 18.14
C GLN A 159 -7.28 3.93 17.26
N TRP A 160 -7.71 2.96 16.46
CA TRP A 160 -8.84 3.14 15.56
C TRP A 160 -10.20 3.03 16.25
N GLN A 161 -10.32 2.14 17.23
CA GLN A 161 -11.55 1.97 18.01
C GLN A 161 -11.93 3.26 18.75
N ALA A 162 -10.95 4.00 19.28
CA ALA A 162 -11.19 5.32 19.89
C ALA A 162 -11.78 6.35 18.93
N THR A 163 -11.62 6.15 17.62
CA THR A 163 -12.23 7.00 16.57
C THR A 163 -13.53 6.41 16.00
N GLY A 164 -14.05 5.33 16.58
CA GLY A 164 -15.22 4.61 16.09
C GLY A 164 -15.00 3.83 14.79
N LYS A 165 -13.74 3.52 14.46
CA LYS A 165 -13.34 2.81 13.24
C LYS A 165 -12.80 1.42 13.56
N GLY A 166 -12.87 0.50 12.60
CA GLY A 166 -12.34 -0.86 12.76
C GLY A 166 -10.81 -0.91 12.66
N GLY A 167 -10.22 -0.04 11.83
CA GLY A 167 -8.79 -0.08 11.53
C GLY A 167 -8.46 -1.16 10.50
N HIS A 168 -7.21 -1.16 10.02
CA HIS A 168 -6.82 -2.01 8.88
C HIS A 168 -7.12 -3.49 9.11
N PHE A 169 -6.73 -4.03 10.27
CA PHE A 169 -6.86 -5.46 10.57
C PHE A 169 -8.30 -5.94 10.75
N ASN A 170 -9.23 -5.05 11.11
CA ASN A 170 -10.66 -5.37 11.12
C ASN A 170 -11.29 -5.17 9.74
N ASP A 171 -10.96 -4.07 9.08
CA ASP A 171 -11.62 -3.67 7.83
C ASP A 171 -11.19 -4.58 6.66
N TRP A 172 -10.00 -5.18 6.71
CA TRP A 172 -9.45 -6.08 5.70
C TRP A 172 -9.48 -7.56 6.15
N PRO A 173 -10.45 -8.36 5.65
CA PRO A 173 -10.56 -9.77 6.02
C PRO A 173 -9.27 -10.56 5.76
N GLY A 174 -8.77 -11.24 6.79
CA GLY A 174 -7.57 -12.09 6.73
C GLY A 174 -6.25 -11.33 6.78
N SER A 175 -6.25 -10.00 6.88
CA SER A 175 -5.00 -9.22 6.96
C SER A 175 -4.18 -9.56 8.21
N ALA A 176 -4.83 -9.61 9.39
CA ALA A 176 -4.14 -9.99 10.63
C ALA A 176 -3.54 -11.39 10.55
N ALA A 177 -4.33 -12.39 10.14
CA ALA A 177 -3.86 -13.77 9.99
C ALA A 177 -2.71 -13.89 8.98
N PHE A 178 -2.79 -13.19 7.85
CA PHE A 178 -1.71 -13.17 6.87
C PHE A 178 -0.40 -12.65 7.47
N TYR A 179 -0.43 -11.50 8.14
CA TYR A 179 0.80 -10.92 8.69
C TYR A 179 1.30 -11.63 9.94
N HIS A 180 0.41 -12.25 10.73
CA HIS A 180 0.77 -13.20 11.77
C HIS A 180 1.59 -14.36 11.18
N ASP A 181 1.11 -14.98 10.10
CA ASP A 181 1.81 -16.10 9.46
C ASP A 181 3.15 -15.68 8.85
N VAL A 182 3.21 -14.46 8.27
CA VAL A 182 4.47 -13.90 7.77
C VAL A 182 5.45 -13.68 8.93
N ALA A 183 5.01 -13.03 10.02
CA ALA A 183 5.86 -12.78 11.18
C ALA A 183 6.35 -14.10 11.83
N ALA A 184 5.50 -15.12 11.90
CA ALA A 184 5.89 -16.46 12.37
C ALA A 184 7.01 -17.07 11.52
N GLN A 185 6.93 -16.92 10.19
CA GLN A 185 7.89 -17.48 9.25
C GLN A 185 9.20 -16.67 9.15
N THR A 186 9.18 -15.39 9.54
CA THR A 186 10.32 -14.48 9.40
C THR A 186 10.88 -14.03 10.75
N ALA A 187 10.46 -14.66 11.85
CA ALA A 187 10.88 -14.29 13.20
C ALA A 187 12.42 -14.22 13.30
N GLY A 188 12.94 -13.12 13.84
CA GLY A 188 14.39 -12.89 13.97
C GLY A 188 15.11 -12.54 12.66
N SER A 189 14.42 -12.48 11.51
CA SER A 189 14.96 -12.09 10.22
C SER A 189 14.35 -10.77 9.74
N ALA A 190 15.10 -9.68 9.88
CA ALA A 190 14.75 -8.35 9.39
C ALA A 190 14.64 -8.25 7.85
N LYS A 191 14.72 -9.38 7.13
CA LYS A 191 14.72 -9.43 5.66
C LYS A 191 13.35 -9.13 5.05
N LEU A 192 12.25 -9.37 5.77
CA LEU A 192 10.89 -9.22 5.22
C LEU A 192 9.96 -8.38 6.08
N VAL A 193 9.98 -8.55 7.41
CA VAL A 193 9.14 -7.77 8.34
C VAL A 193 10.03 -7.06 9.34
N GLN A 194 9.77 -5.78 9.54
CA GLN A 194 10.47 -4.96 10.53
C GLN A 194 9.48 -4.07 11.28
N MET A 195 9.73 -3.88 12.57
CA MET A 195 9.09 -2.87 13.38
C MET A 195 10.12 -1.92 13.99
N ASP A 196 9.75 -0.65 14.06
CA ASP A 196 10.47 0.39 14.81
C ASP A 196 9.53 0.88 15.92
N ARG A 197 9.90 0.70 17.19
CA ARG A 197 9.05 0.97 18.36
C ARG A 197 9.69 2.00 19.29
N LEU A 198 8.88 2.93 19.75
CA LEU A 198 9.16 3.74 20.93
C LEU A 198 8.41 3.20 22.12
N SER A 199 9.13 2.97 23.21
CA SER A 199 8.60 2.53 24.49
C SER A 199 8.90 3.59 25.55
N GLY A 200 8.16 3.60 26.64
CA GLY A 200 8.40 4.49 27.78
C GLY A 200 7.70 3.98 29.03
N THR A 201 7.58 4.82 30.04
CA THR A 201 6.83 4.53 31.26
C THR A 201 5.40 4.09 30.89
N GLY A 202 5.04 2.87 31.30
CA GLY A 202 3.74 2.27 31.00
C GLY A 202 3.62 1.58 29.63
N GLY A 203 4.72 1.31 28.92
CA GLY A 203 4.74 0.43 27.73
C GLY A 203 4.96 1.16 26.39
N PRO A 204 4.39 0.68 25.26
CA PRO A 204 4.62 1.26 23.95
C PRO A 204 3.97 2.64 23.79
N LEU A 205 4.71 3.57 23.20
CA LEU A 205 4.26 4.94 22.86
C LEU A 205 3.83 5.01 21.40
N ALA A 206 4.66 4.48 20.49
CA ALA A 206 4.38 4.42 19.06
C ALA A 206 5.15 3.27 18.40
N THR A 207 4.64 2.75 17.29
CA THR A 207 5.27 1.67 16.52
C THR A 207 4.98 1.84 15.04
N GLU A 208 6.00 1.66 14.20
CA GLU A 208 5.89 1.63 12.75
C GLU A 208 6.15 0.21 12.25
N PHE A 209 5.24 -0.31 11.43
CA PHE A 209 5.37 -1.61 10.77
C PHE A 209 5.70 -1.44 9.29
N SER A 210 6.78 -2.08 8.83
CA SER A 210 7.24 -2.05 7.45
C SER A 210 7.52 -3.46 6.89
N LEU A 211 7.38 -3.59 5.58
CA LEU A 211 7.87 -4.74 4.82
C LEU A 211 9.15 -4.36 4.07
N MET A 212 10.15 -5.23 4.07
CA MET A 212 11.45 -4.99 3.45
C MET A 212 11.56 -5.73 2.11
N ALA A 213 12.03 -5.04 1.07
CA ALA A 213 12.29 -5.62 -0.25
C ALA A 213 13.49 -4.94 -0.91
N GLY A 214 14.64 -5.63 -0.93
CA GLY A 214 15.89 -5.06 -1.42
C GLY A 214 16.25 -3.78 -0.67
N HIS A 215 16.49 -2.69 -1.40
CA HIS A 215 16.80 -1.36 -0.84
C HIS A 215 15.56 -0.49 -0.59
N THR A 216 14.37 -1.09 -0.59
CA THR A 216 13.10 -0.38 -0.36
C THR A 216 12.38 -0.91 0.89
N ALA A 217 11.90 0.00 1.74
CA ALA A 217 10.97 -0.32 2.81
C ALA A 217 9.56 0.12 2.44
N HIS A 218 8.61 -0.81 2.43
CA HIS A 218 7.19 -0.51 2.23
C HIS A 218 6.55 -0.30 3.60
N TRP A 219 6.44 0.96 4.02
CA TRP A 219 5.81 1.32 5.28
C TRP A 219 4.30 1.02 5.22
N ARG A 220 3.84 0.19 6.15
CA ARG A 220 2.48 -0.37 6.15
C ARG A 220 1.55 0.45 7.04
N LEU A 221 1.79 0.41 8.34
CA LEU A 221 0.84 0.88 9.35
C LEU A 221 1.58 1.45 10.56
N PRO A 222 1.13 2.62 11.08
CA PRO A 222 1.51 3.10 12.39
C PRO A 222 0.54 2.60 13.48
N ALA A 223 1.04 2.42 14.69
CA ALA A 223 0.26 2.32 15.92
C ALA A 223 0.77 3.35 16.93
N ARG A 224 -0.12 3.96 17.71
CA ARG A 224 0.27 4.91 18.76
C ARG A 224 -0.67 4.85 19.96
N ARG A 225 -0.12 5.20 21.12
CA ARG A 225 -0.89 5.34 22.36
C ARG A 225 -1.85 6.51 22.23
N ILE A 226 -3.07 6.33 22.75
CA ILE A 226 -4.07 7.38 22.84
C ILE A 226 -3.87 8.09 24.18
N ASP A 227 -3.00 9.09 24.17
CA ASP A 227 -2.64 9.87 25.35
C ASP A 227 -2.37 11.32 24.88
N PRO A 228 -3.07 12.34 25.44
CA PRO A 228 -2.90 13.72 25.04
C PRO A 228 -1.45 14.23 25.15
N GLU A 229 -0.68 13.77 26.14
CA GLU A 229 0.72 14.17 26.31
C GLU A 229 1.63 13.51 25.26
N VAL A 230 1.39 12.23 24.95
CA VAL A 230 2.08 11.52 23.86
C VAL A 230 1.79 12.16 22.50
N ASP A 231 0.54 12.54 22.27
CA ASP A 231 0.12 13.25 21.04
C ASP A 231 0.73 14.66 20.97
N ARG A 232 0.77 15.39 22.10
CA ARG A 232 1.41 16.71 22.18
C ARG A 232 2.89 16.65 21.81
N LEU A 233 3.57 15.58 22.22
CA LEU A 233 4.98 15.31 21.90
C LEU A 233 5.16 14.54 20.59
N SER A 234 4.10 14.40 19.78
CA SER A 234 4.16 13.86 18.41
C SER A 234 4.88 12.50 18.30
N ALA A 235 4.69 11.58 19.25
CA ALA A 235 5.43 10.30 19.28
C ALA A 235 5.38 9.53 17.96
N GLY A 236 4.23 9.54 17.27
CA GLY A 236 4.10 8.93 15.93
C GLY A 236 5.05 9.53 14.88
N LYS A 237 5.25 10.85 14.87
CA LYS A 237 6.19 11.49 13.94
C LYS A 237 7.64 11.27 14.36
N VAL A 238 7.89 11.20 15.68
CA VAL A 238 9.22 10.90 16.21
C VAL A 238 9.66 9.48 15.82
N VAL A 239 8.83 8.46 16.05
CA VAL A 239 9.16 7.08 15.66
C VAL A 239 9.34 6.98 14.14
N PHE A 240 8.53 7.69 13.36
CA PHE A 240 8.62 7.71 11.90
C PHE A 240 9.96 8.28 11.40
N ILE A 241 10.44 9.39 11.95
CA ILE A 241 11.74 9.98 11.57
C ILE A 241 12.91 9.13 12.09
N LEU A 242 12.80 8.59 13.31
CA LEU A 242 13.83 7.70 13.85
C LEU A 242 13.93 6.41 13.02
N MET A 243 12.82 5.87 12.53
CA MET A 243 12.82 4.76 11.57
C MET A 243 13.67 5.09 10.34
N PHE A 244 13.63 6.33 9.83
CA PHE A 244 14.45 6.74 8.68
C PHE A 244 15.94 6.65 9.00
N GLU A 245 16.36 7.12 10.17
CA GLU A 245 17.76 7.03 10.61
C GLU A 245 18.29 5.59 10.55
N ARG A 246 17.51 4.63 11.07
CA ARG A 246 17.91 3.22 11.04
C ARG A 246 17.88 2.66 9.63
N LEU A 247 16.84 2.94 8.85
CA LEU A 247 16.73 2.48 7.45
C LEU A 247 17.93 2.95 6.62
N ILE A 248 18.31 4.22 6.76
CA ILE A 248 19.48 4.80 6.08
C ILE A 248 20.76 4.08 6.52
N LYS A 249 20.96 3.88 7.84
CA LYS A 249 22.10 3.11 8.37
C LYS A 249 22.15 1.67 7.83
N ALA A 250 20.98 1.08 7.57
CA ALA A 250 20.86 -0.26 6.98
C ALA A 250 21.00 -0.29 5.44
N GLY A 251 21.32 0.84 4.80
CA GLY A 251 21.51 0.91 3.34
C GLY A 251 20.19 0.91 2.54
N ILE A 252 19.07 1.23 3.18
CA ILE A 252 17.79 1.43 2.51
C ILE A 252 17.78 2.81 1.88
N THR A 253 17.48 2.87 0.59
CA THR A 253 17.51 4.10 -0.20
C THR A 253 16.13 4.69 -0.43
N ARG A 254 15.07 3.90 -0.19
CA ARG A 254 13.69 4.32 -0.45
C ARG A 254 12.69 3.82 0.60
N ILE A 255 11.71 4.66 0.94
CA ILE A 255 10.47 4.24 1.61
C ILE A 255 9.28 4.48 0.69
N GLU A 256 8.42 3.48 0.55
CA GLU A 256 7.07 3.67 0.03
C GLU A 256 6.05 3.76 1.16
N ALA A 257 5.41 4.91 1.31
CA ALA A 257 4.53 5.21 2.42
C ALA A 257 3.04 4.91 2.14
N GLY A 258 2.77 4.03 1.18
CA GLY A 258 1.42 3.64 0.78
C GLY A 258 0.61 4.75 0.09
N ARG A 259 -0.58 4.38 -0.39
CA ARG A 259 -1.47 5.25 -1.15
C ARG A 259 -2.16 6.28 -0.25
N GLY A 260 -2.34 7.48 -0.77
CA GLY A 260 -3.07 8.57 -0.12
C GLY A 260 -2.27 9.85 -0.08
N ASP A 261 -2.99 10.97 -0.14
CA ASP A 261 -2.42 12.29 0.03
C ASP A 261 -2.41 12.64 1.52
N TYR A 262 -1.22 12.68 2.09
CA TYR A 262 -1.01 13.05 3.49
C TYR A 262 0.01 14.18 3.53
N GLY A 263 -0.48 15.43 3.63
CA GLY A 263 0.38 16.61 3.60
C GLY A 263 1.54 16.58 4.60
N TYR A 264 1.34 15.94 5.77
CA TYR A 264 2.45 15.82 6.74
C TYR A 264 3.61 14.96 6.22
N LYS A 265 3.37 13.95 5.36
CA LYS A 265 4.46 13.14 4.79
C LYS A 265 5.33 13.98 3.87
N VAL A 266 4.72 14.88 3.10
CA VAL A 266 5.42 15.85 2.26
C VAL A 266 6.22 16.83 3.11
N ASP A 267 5.67 17.30 4.23
CA ASP A 267 6.39 18.16 5.18
C ASP A 267 7.66 17.51 5.79
N TYR A 268 7.76 16.17 5.73
CA TYR A 268 8.92 15.39 6.19
C TYR A 268 9.81 14.88 5.04
N GLY A 269 9.75 15.54 3.88
CA GLY A 269 10.61 15.22 2.72
C GLY A 269 10.03 14.18 1.77
N GLY A 270 8.77 13.81 1.96
CA GLY A 270 8.08 12.89 1.06
C GLY A 270 7.73 13.54 -0.28
N GLN A 271 7.78 12.77 -1.36
CA GLN A 271 7.37 13.17 -2.69
C GLN A 271 6.06 12.48 -3.05
N THR A 272 5.08 13.25 -3.50
CA THR A 272 3.80 12.72 -3.97
C THR A 272 3.95 12.25 -5.42
N ILE A 273 3.80 10.95 -5.64
CA ILE A 273 3.92 10.31 -6.95
C ILE A 273 2.54 9.86 -7.43
N PRO A 274 2.15 10.13 -8.69
CA PRO A 274 0.92 9.60 -9.26
C PRO A 274 0.90 8.08 -9.25
N VAL A 275 -0.29 7.50 -9.02
CA VAL A 275 -0.55 6.09 -9.25
C VAL A 275 -1.64 5.94 -10.30
N HIS A 276 -1.53 4.91 -11.14
CA HIS A 276 -2.44 4.65 -12.24
C HIS A 276 -3.23 3.37 -12.02
N ARG A 277 -4.43 3.34 -12.59
CA ARG A 277 -5.16 2.12 -12.88
C ARG A 277 -4.81 1.69 -14.28
N LEU A 278 -4.05 0.60 -14.34
CA LEU A 278 -3.51 0.09 -15.59
C LEU A 278 -4.02 -1.32 -15.83
N ILE A 279 -4.76 -1.48 -16.92
CA ILE A 279 -5.43 -2.73 -17.27
C ILE A 279 -5.17 -3.05 -18.73
N VAL A 280 -4.55 -4.20 -18.98
CA VAL A 280 -4.35 -4.74 -20.33
C VAL A 280 -5.50 -5.66 -20.70
N HIS A 281 -6.05 -5.53 -21.90
CA HIS A 281 -7.15 -6.35 -22.41
C HIS A 281 -6.94 -6.70 -23.88
N ARG A 282 -7.77 -7.58 -24.43
CA ARG A 282 -7.76 -7.85 -25.88
C ARG A 282 -8.32 -6.64 -26.63
N ASP A 283 -7.73 -6.27 -27.74
CA ASP A 283 -8.17 -5.13 -28.54
C ASP A 283 -9.34 -5.49 -29.46
N THR A 284 -10.50 -5.72 -28.84
CA THR A 284 -11.76 -6.03 -29.54
C THR A 284 -12.88 -5.19 -28.96
N GLY A 285 -13.88 -4.83 -29.76
CA GLY A 285 -15.03 -4.05 -29.29
C GLY A 285 -15.75 -4.69 -28.09
N ALA A 286 -15.92 -6.02 -28.12
CA ALA A 286 -16.53 -6.78 -27.03
C ALA A 286 -15.72 -6.71 -25.73
N ALA A 287 -14.38 -6.87 -25.79
CA ALA A 287 -13.53 -6.78 -24.61
C ALA A 287 -13.52 -5.35 -24.03
N ARG A 288 -13.48 -4.32 -24.88
CA ARG A 288 -13.57 -2.91 -24.47
C ARG A 288 -14.90 -2.62 -23.76
N LEU A 289 -16.02 -3.07 -24.32
CA LEU A 289 -17.35 -2.91 -23.71
C LEU A 289 -17.45 -3.64 -22.36
N LEU A 290 -16.97 -4.89 -22.30
CA LEU A 290 -16.93 -5.67 -21.07
C LEU A 290 -16.10 -4.96 -19.99
N LEU A 291 -14.90 -4.47 -20.34
CA LEU A 291 -14.06 -3.72 -19.40
C LEU A 291 -14.76 -2.47 -18.88
N LYS A 292 -15.39 -1.67 -19.77
CA LYS A 292 -16.19 -0.50 -19.36
C LYS A 292 -17.29 -0.88 -18.39
N ALA A 293 -18.01 -1.97 -18.63
CA ALA A 293 -19.04 -2.47 -17.72
C ALA A 293 -18.45 -2.89 -16.35
N VAL A 294 -17.29 -3.57 -16.34
CA VAL A 294 -16.59 -3.93 -15.09
C VAL A 294 -16.21 -2.68 -14.30
N LEU A 295 -15.63 -1.68 -14.96
CA LEU A 295 -15.18 -0.44 -14.32
C LEU A 295 -16.35 0.41 -13.82
N ALA A 296 -17.44 0.50 -14.58
CA ALA A 296 -18.66 1.17 -14.15
C ALA A 296 -19.25 0.50 -12.90
N TRP A 297 -19.31 -0.83 -12.89
CA TRP A 297 -19.77 -1.61 -11.73
C TRP A 297 -18.87 -1.41 -10.49
N ALA A 298 -17.55 -1.47 -10.67
CA ALA A 298 -16.59 -1.18 -9.61
C ALA A 298 -16.72 0.24 -9.07
N GLY A 299 -16.93 1.22 -9.95
CA GLY A 299 -17.19 2.61 -9.59
C GLY A 299 -18.47 2.78 -8.79
N MET A 300 -19.56 2.14 -9.22
CA MET A 300 -20.84 2.15 -8.52
C MET A 300 -20.73 1.52 -7.12
N LEU A 301 -20.14 0.33 -7.00
CA LEU A 301 -19.89 -0.30 -5.69
C LEU A 301 -19.01 0.58 -4.80
N ASN A 302 -17.97 1.20 -5.37
CA ASN A 302 -17.13 2.12 -4.61
C ASN A 302 -17.91 3.34 -4.09
N TYR A 303 -18.79 3.90 -4.91
CA TYR A 303 -19.58 5.05 -4.50
C TYR A 303 -20.66 4.68 -3.48
N LEU A 304 -21.56 3.76 -3.84
CA LEU A 304 -22.73 3.40 -3.03
C LEU A 304 -22.33 2.65 -1.75
N TYR A 305 -21.52 1.61 -1.88
CA TYR A 305 -21.13 0.82 -0.71
C TYR A 305 -20.01 1.50 0.08
N TYR A 306 -18.88 1.84 -0.52
CA TYR A 306 -17.75 2.33 0.29
C TYR A 306 -17.94 3.79 0.73
N ARG A 307 -18.18 4.73 -0.19
CA ARG A 307 -18.26 6.15 0.16
C ARG A 307 -19.53 6.53 0.92
N VAL A 308 -20.69 6.01 0.52
CA VAL A 308 -21.97 6.34 1.16
C VAL A 308 -22.23 5.44 2.36
N TRP A 309 -22.30 4.13 2.17
CA TRP A 309 -22.63 3.22 3.27
C TRP A 309 -21.50 3.11 4.30
N PHE A 310 -20.31 2.63 3.92
CA PHE A 310 -19.25 2.27 4.86
C PHE A 310 -18.61 3.48 5.56
N LEU A 311 -18.32 4.56 4.81
CA LEU A 311 -17.66 5.75 5.37
C LEU A 311 -18.61 6.74 6.07
N LYS A 312 -19.89 6.84 5.66
CA LYS A 312 -20.82 7.87 6.19
C LYS A 312 -21.97 7.31 7.01
N LEU A 313 -22.72 6.34 6.48
CA LEU A 313 -23.94 5.86 7.14
C LEU A 313 -23.65 4.85 8.25
N ALA A 314 -22.84 3.83 7.97
CA ALA A 314 -22.53 2.75 8.91
C ALA A 314 -21.87 3.24 10.21
N PRO A 315 -20.93 4.21 10.23
CA PRO A 315 -20.38 4.73 11.49
C PRO A 315 -21.44 5.43 12.35
N ARG A 316 -22.32 6.23 11.73
CA ARG A 316 -23.41 6.93 12.44
C ARG A 316 -24.43 5.96 13.01
N LEU A 317 -24.77 4.92 12.24
CA LEU A 317 -25.67 3.87 12.72
C LEU A 317 -25.04 3.10 13.89
N ARG A 318 -23.76 2.75 13.79
CA ARG A 318 -23.00 2.08 14.87
C ARG A 318 -22.97 2.92 16.15
N GLN A 319 -22.73 4.22 16.05
CA GLN A 319 -22.77 5.12 17.20
C GLN A 319 -24.14 5.12 17.89
N LYS A 320 -25.23 4.97 17.14
CA LYS A 320 -26.59 4.90 17.69
C LYS A 320 -26.95 3.52 18.25
N THR A 321 -26.49 2.44 17.62
CA THR A 321 -26.90 1.06 17.96
C THR A 321 -25.90 0.30 18.83
N GLY A 322 -24.69 0.84 19.04
CA GLY A 322 -23.60 0.12 19.72
C GLY A 322 -23.03 -1.06 18.92
N SER A 323 -23.40 -1.20 17.64
CA SER A 323 -22.96 -2.34 16.82
C SER A 323 -21.47 -2.27 16.47
N LYS A 324 -20.82 -3.44 16.44
CA LYS A 324 -19.38 -3.56 16.16
C LYS A 324 -19.05 -3.23 14.69
N PRO A 325 -17.85 -2.68 14.40
CA PRO A 325 -17.35 -2.54 13.04
C PRO A 325 -17.39 -3.85 12.24
N GLN A 326 -17.97 -3.78 11.05
CA GLN A 326 -18.00 -4.91 10.11
C GLN A 326 -16.87 -4.76 9.09
N PRO A 327 -16.27 -5.88 8.64
CA PRO A 327 -15.24 -5.84 7.62
C PRO A 327 -15.77 -5.36 6.26
N LEU A 328 -14.86 -4.97 5.38
CA LEU A 328 -15.18 -4.60 4.02
C LEU A 328 -15.73 -5.81 3.24
N TRP A 329 -16.74 -5.57 2.41
CA TRP A 329 -17.35 -6.60 1.59
C TRP A 329 -16.33 -7.19 0.61
N ARG A 330 -16.20 -8.52 0.62
CA ARG A 330 -15.32 -9.25 -0.30
C ARG A 330 -15.62 -8.93 -1.77
N SER A 331 -16.89 -8.69 -2.12
CA SER A 331 -17.29 -8.26 -3.45
C SER A 331 -16.66 -6.92 -3.82
N TRP A 332 -16.78 -5.90 -2.96
CA TRP A 332 -16.15 -4.60 -3.16
C TRP A 332 -14.63 -4.71 -3.28
N ILE A 333 -13.96 -5.43 -2.37
CA ILE A 333 -12.50 -5.65 -2.39
C ILE A 333 -12.07 -6.23 -3.74
N ARG A 334 -12.77 -7.27 -4.22
CA ARG A 334 -12.46 -7.94 -5.48
C ARG A 334 -12.61 -7.01 -6.70
N THR A 335 -13.54 -6.06 -6.64
CA THR A 335 -13.77 -5.09 -7.73
C THR A 335 -12.80 -3.91 -7.76
N ARG A 336 -11.88 -3.79 -6.79
CA ARG A 336 -10.83 -2.77 -6.80
C ARG A 336 -9.80 -3.05 -7.89
N LEU A 337 -10.15 -2.83 -9.15
CA LEU A 337 -9.34 -3.09 -10.34
C LEU A 337 -8.48 -1.93 -10.79
#